data_AF-A0A2G9R5U3-F1
#
_entry.id   AF-A0A2G9R5U3-F1
#
_cell.length_a   1.000
_cell.length_b   1.000
_cell.length_c   1.000
_cell.angle_alpha   90.00
_cell.angle_beta   90.00
_cell.angle_gamma   90.00
#
_symmetry.space_group_name_H-M   'P 1'
#
loop_
_entity.id
_entity.type
_entity.pdbx_description
1 polymer ?
#
loop_
_entity_poly.entity_id
_entity_poly.type
_entity_poly.pdbx_seq_one_letter_code
_entity_poly.pdbx_strand_id
1 'polypeptide(L)'
;MGRSLQDWKFMTGISPQALGIIIPETCSAIIQVLQKDYIRFPSNPQEWQTVASQFLHQWDFPNCGGAINGKHVRNVPPPNSGSYYFNYKGFSSIVMLAVVTANYEFIYLDVGKNGRNSDGGVIVQMGFYQPFQNGTLGLPPPEENVAVLNFVFVADEAFALGEHLMRTPEQRVFNYRQWLRMPLA
;
A
#
# COMPACT_ATOMS: atom_id res chain seq x y z
N MET A 1 -3.41 -19.27 8.80
CA MET A 1 -4.80 -18.96 9.23
C MET A 1 -4.73 -18.13 10.50
N GLY A 2 -5.60 -17.13 10.66
CA GLY A 2 -5.72 -16.38 11.92
C GLY A 2 -6.36 -17.25 13.01
N ARG A 3 -5.94 -17.09 14.27
CA ARG A 3 -6.52 -17.77 15.43
C ARG A 3 -7.56 -16.86 16.09
N SER A 4 -8.65 -17.45 16.59
CA SER A 4 -9.69 -16.72 17.33
C SER A 4 -9.22 -16.34 18.73
N LEU A 5 -9.85 -15.34 19.36
CA LEU A 5 -9.55 -15.01 20.77
C LEU A 5 -9.79 -16.19 21.73
N GLN A 6 -10.69 -17.11 21.38
CA GLN A 6 -10.89 -18.36 22.12
C GLN A 6 -9.67 -19.28 22.04
N ASP A 7 -9.00 -19.34 20.89
CA ASP A 7 -7.77 -20.14 20.74
C ASP A 7 -6.61 -19.52 21.52
N TRP A 8 -6.52 -18.19 21.55
CA TRP A 8 -5.46 -17.46 22.27
C TRP A 8 -5.60 -17.59 23.79
N LYS A 9 -6.82 -17.76 24.31
CA LYS A 9 -7.07 -18.04 25.74
C LYS A 9 -6.23 -19.20 26.24
N PHE A 10 -6.15 -20.30 25.48
CA PHE A 10 -5.41 -21.50 25.90
C PHE A 10 -3.89 -21.31 25.95
N MET A 11 -3.35 -20.45 25.09
CA MET A 11 -1.90 -20.17 25.06
C MET A 11 -1.49 -19.13 26.11
N THR A 12 -2.36 -18.18 26.42
CA THR A 12 -2.04 -17.01 27.25
C THR A 12 -2.57 -17.10 28.67
N GLY A 13 -3.58 -17.93 28.93
CA GLY A 13 -4.31 -17.96 30.19
C GLY A 13 -5.25 -16.74 30.39
N ILE A 14 -5.39 -15.86 29.40
CA ILE A 14 -6.17 -14.62 29.48
C ILE A 14 -7.56 -14.84 28.87
N SER A 15 -8.61 -14.28 29.49
CA SER A 15 -9.98 -14.41 28.97
C SER A 15 -10.13 -13.73 27.59
N PRO A 16 -10.98 -14.26 26.69
CA PRO A 16 -11.25 -13.64 25.39
C PRO A 16 -11.74 -12.19 25.49
N GLN A 17 -12.49 -11.85 26.55
CA GLN A 17 -12.96 -10.50 26.81
C GLN A 17 -11.80 -9.53 27.09
N ALA A 18 -10.85 -9.94 27.94
CA ALA A 18 -9.67 -9.15 28.22
C ALA A 18 -8.74 -9.06 27.00
N LEU A 19 -8.54 -10.17 26.27
CA LEU A 19 -7.78 -10.16 25.01
C LEU A 19 -8.39 -9.21 23.97
N GLY A 20 -9.72 -9.11 23.91
CA GLY A 20 -10.43 -8.18 23.03
C GLY A 20 -10.18 -6.70 23.33
N ILE A 21 -9.61 -6.38 24.50
CA ILE A 21 -9.21 -5.03 24.90
C ILE A 21 -7.69 -4.87 24.76
N ILE A 22 -6.94 -5.80 25.34
CA ILE A 22 -5.46 -5.76 25.39
C ILE A 22 -4.85 -5.72 23.99
N ILE A 23 -5.36 -6.53 23.05
CA ILE A 23 -4.78 -6.61 21.70
C ILE A 23 -4.96 -5.28 20.94
N PRO A 24 -6.18 -4.73 20.81
CA PRO A 24 -6.35 -3.41 20.17
C PRO A 24 -5.55 -2.29 20.84
N GLU A 25 -5.53 -2.24 22.17
CA GLU A 25 -4.78 -1.22 22.92
C GLU A 25 -3.27 -1.31 22.64
N THR A 26 -2.72 -2.52 22.68
CA THR A 26 -1.30 -2.77 22.40
C THR A 26 -0.96 -2.41 20.94
N CYS A 27 -1.78 -2.84 19.97
CA CYS A 27 -1.60 -2.49 18.57
C CYS A 27 -1.65 -0.97 18.35
N SER A 28 -2.60 -0.28 19.00
CA SER A 28 -2.71 1.17 18.93
C SER A 28 -1.48 1.86 19.49
N ALA A 29 -0.98 1.42 20.65
CA ALA A 29 0.25 1.96 21.25
C ALA A 29 1.48 1.74 20.35
N ILE A 30 1.63 0.55 19.75
CA ILE A 30 2.70 0.24 18.80
C ILE A 30 2.65 1.20 17.60
N ILE A 31 1.46 1.39 17.01
CA ILE A 31 1.28 2.29 15.86
C ILE A 31 1.61 3.73 16.27
N GLN A 32 1.05 4.22 17.38
CA GLN A 32 1.27 5.59 17.84
C GLN A 32 2.75 5.90 18.09
N VAL A 33 3.52 4.93 18.61
CA VAL A 33 4.95 5.13 18.90
C VAL A 33 5.80 4.98 17.65
N LEU A 34 5.58 3.96 16.82
CA LEU A 34 6.49 3.60 15.72
C LEU A 34 6.13 4.25 14.37
N GLN A 35 4.85 4.56 14.11
CA GLN A 35 4.42 4.99 12.78
C GLN A 35 5.20 6.22 12.29
N LYS A 36 5.37 7.21 13.15
CA LYS A 36 6.11 8.45 12.83
C LYS A 36 7.57 8.21 12.45
N ASP A 37 8.18 7.12 12.90
CA ASP A 37 9.60 6.84 12.71
C ASP A 37 9.86 5.91 11.53
N TYR A 38 8.93 5.01 11.24
CA TYR A 38 9.12 3.95 10.24
C TYR A 38 8.23 4.07 9.00
N ILE A 39 7.08 4.76 9.08
CA ILE A 39 6.16 4.94 7.95
C ILE A 39 6.04 6.44 7.69
N ARG A 40 6.99 6.97 6.93
CA ARG A 40 7.07 8.40 6.59
C ARG A 40 6.70 8.59 5.13
N PHE A 41 5.55 9.22 4.91
CA PHE A 41 5.12 9.56 3.57
C PHE A 41 5.81 10.84 3.11
N PRO A 42 6.48 10.86 1.94
CA PRO A 42 7.15 12.05 1.46
C PRO A 42 6.19 13.24 1.33
N SER A 43 6.66 14.41 1.73
CA SER A 43 5.85 15.62 1.89
C SER A 43 6.33 16.82 1.08
N ASN A 44 7.52 16.71 0.48
CA ASN A 44 8.16 17.78 -0.27
C ASN A 44 8.98 17.21 -1.46
N PRO A 45 9.35 18.06 -2.43
CA PRO A 45 10.06 17.62 -3.63
C PRO A 45 11.36 16.86 -3.36
N GLN A 46 12.14 17.26 -2.33
CA GLN A 46 13.43 16.65 -2.02
C GLN A 46 13.27 15.22 -1.47
N GLU A 47 12.25 14.99 -0.63
CA GLU A 47 11.92 13.65 -0.14
C GLU A 47 11.46 12.74 -1.29
N TRP A 48 10.63 13.25 -2.20
CA TRP A 48 10.23 12.51 -3.41
C TRP A 48 11.43 12.18 -4.30
N GLN A 49 12.30 13.14 -4.58
CA GLN A 49 13.54 12.93 -5.34
C GLN A 49 14.44 11.86 -4.69
N THR A 50 14.46 11.79 -3.36
CA THR A 50 15.18 10.73 -2.64
C THR A 50 14.61 9.36 -2.99
N VAL A 51 13.28 9.18 -2.95
CA VAL A 51 12.63 7.92 -3.34
C VAL A 51 12.90 7.60 -4.82
N ALA A 52 12.75 8.57 -5.72
CA ALA A 52 13.02 8.37 -7.15
C ALA A 52 14.47 7.98 -7.43
N SER A 53 15.44 8.54 -6.69
CA SER A 53 16.85 8.17 -6.83
C SER A 53 17.11 6.70 -6.48
N GLN A 54 16.39 6.16 -5.49
CA GLN A 54 16.48 4.74 -5.14
C GLN A 54 15.93 3.86 -6.26
N PHE A 55 14.83 4.28 -6.89
CA PHE A 55 14.26 3.57 -8.04
C PHE A 55 15.17 3.61 -9.26
N LEU A 56 15.74 4.78 -9.56
CA LEU A 56 16.69 4.91 -10.65
C LEU A 56 17.92 4.02 -10.42
N HIS A 57 18.47 3.99 -9.22
CA HIS A 57 19.68 3.21 -8.92
C HIS A 57 19.45 1.69 -8.95
N GLN A 58 18.32 1.20 -8.42
CA GLN A 58 18.06 -0.24 -8.30
C GLN A 58 17.34 -0.85 -9.50
N TRP A 59 16.44 -0.06 -10.09
CA TRP A 59 15.45 -0.50 -11.08
C TRP A 59 15.63 0.17 -12.44
N ASP A 60 16.60 1.09 -12.57
CA ASP A 60 16.81 1.91 -13.78
C ASP A 60 15.52 2.63 -14.21
N PHE A 61 14.72 3.02 -13.21
CA PHE A 61 13.41 3.62 -13.41
C PHE A 61 13.35 5.03 -12.77
N PRO A 62 13.52 6.09 -13.58
CA PRO A 62 13.57 7.46 -13.08
C PRO A 62 12.20 7.96 -12.61
N ASN A 63 12.21 9.06 -11.83
CA ASN A 63 11.02 9.84 -11.46
C ASN A 63 9.90 9.02 -10.77
N CYS A 64 10.25 7.94 -10.06
CA CYS A 64 9.27 7.07 -9.41
C CYS A 64 9.06 7.42 -7.94
N GLY A 65 7.82 7.73 -7.57
CA GLY A 65 7.44 8.03 -6.19
C GLY A 65 7.15 6.83 -5.32
N GLY A 66 7.00 5.66 -5.91
CA GLY A 66 6.71 4.45 -5.17
C GLY A 66 5.96 3.42 -6.00
N ALA A 67 5.98 2.20 -5.49
CA ALA A 67 5.16 1.11 -5.99
C ALA A 67 3.93 0.95 -5.11
N ILE A 68 2.75 0.94 -5.72
CA ILE A 68 1.46 0.79 -5.09
C ILE A 68 1.00 -0.66 -5.25
N ASN A 69 0.62 -1.30 -4.14
CA ASN A 69 0.03 -2.63 -4.19
C ASN A 69 -1.10 -2.77 -3.16
N GLY A 70 -2.10 -3.57 -3.52
CA GLY A 70 -3.20 -3.96 -2.65
C GLY A 70 -3.07 -5.41 -2.19
N LYS A 71 -3.49 -5.69 -0.96
CA LYS A 71 -3.51 -7.05 -0.39
C LYS A 71 -4.82 -7.31 0.34
N HIS A 72 -5.50 -8.35 -0.10
CA HIS A 72 -6.65 -8.91 0.63
C HIS A 72 -6.17 -9.72 1.83
N VAL A 73 -6.36 -9.16 3.03
CA VAL A 73 -6.11 -9.84 4.30
C VAL A 73 -7.38 -10.58 4.72
N ARG A 74 -7.29 -11.91 4.81
CA ARG A 74 -8.42 -12.76 5.23
C ARG A 74 -8.94 -12.33 6.60
N ASN A 75 -10.25 -12.16 6.71
CA ASN A 75 -10.92 -11.89 7.98
C ASN A 75 -12.11 -12.84 8.18
N VAL A 76 -12.47 -13.04 9.44
CA VAL A 76 -13.80 -13.55 9.78
C VAL A 76 -14.70 -12.31 9.84
N PRO A 77 -15.68 -12.16 8.92
CA PRO A 77 -16.53 -10.99 8.90
C PRO A 77 -17.45 -10.97 10.13
N PRO A 78 -17.84 -9.79 10.63
CA PRO A 78 -18.86 -9.68 11.68
C PRO A 78 -20.16 -10.38 11.29
N PRO A 79 -20.96 -10.88 12.26
CA PRO A 79 -22.29 -11.41 11.98
C PRO A 79 -23.14 -10.43 11.18
N ASN A 80 -24.01 -10.96 10.31
CA ASN A 80 -24.92 -10.16 9.46
C ASN A 80 -24.23 -9.22 8.45
N SER A 81 -22.94 -9.44 8.13
CA SER A 81 -22.22 -8.65 7.11
C SER A 81 -22.58 -9.01 5.66
N GLY A 82 -23.36 -10.07 5.42
CA GLY A 82 -23.65 -10.56 4.07
C GLY A 82 -22.38 -10.77 3.23
N SER A 83 -22.37 -10.28 2.00
CA SER A 83 -21.22 -10.34 1.09
C SER A 83 -20.28 -9.11 1.19
N TYR A 84 -20.45 -8.26 2.20
CA TYR A 84 -19.71 -6.98 2.29
C TYR A 84 -18.18 -7.15 2.32
N TYR A 85 -17.68 -8.25 2.89
CA TYR A 85 -16.25 -8.58 2.91
C TYR A 85 -15.85 -9.65 1.88
N PHE A 86 -16.81 -10.25 1.18
CA PHE A 86 -16.54 -11.37 0.27
C PHE A 86 -15.92 -10.85 -1.03
N ASN A 87 -14.69 -11.27 -1.31
CA ASN A 87 -13.92 -10.82 -2.45
C ASN A 87 -14.08 -11.75 -3.67
N TYR A 88 -13.57 -11.30 -4.80
CA TYR A 88 -13.58 -12.05 -6.06
C TYR A 88 -12.74 -13.34 -6.03
N LYS A 89 -11.81 -13.47 -5.06
CA LYS A 89 -11.00 -14.68 -4.84
C LYS A 89 -11.74 -15.75 -4.01
N GLY A 90 -13.03 -15.54 -3.70
CA GLY A 90 -13.87 -16.53 -3.04
C GLY A 90 -13.70 -16.61 -1.53
N PHE A 91 -13.19 -15.56 -0.88
CA PHE A 91 -13.06 -15.52 0.59
C PHE A 91 -13.37 -14.14 1.16
N SER A 92 -13.69 -14.07 2.46
CA SER A 92 -13.88 -12.78 3.15
C SER A 92 -12.54 -12.14 3.52
N SER A 93 -12.40 -10.85 3.23
CA SER A 93 -11.19 -10.08 3.51
C SER A 93 -11.47 -8.62 3.84
N ILE A 94 -10.47 -7.97 4.42
CA ILE A 94 -10.27 -6.52 4.35
C ILE A 94 -9.12 -6.22 3.38
N VAL A 95 -9.11 -5.03 2.80
CA VAL A 95 -8.03 -4.58 1.93
C VAL A 95 -7.03 -3.78 2.74
N MET A 96 -5.75 -4.09 2.53
CA MET A 96 -4.60 -3.26 2.89
C MET A 96 -3.99 -2.74 1.60
N LEU A 97 -3.86 -1.44 1.46
CA LEU A 97 -3.18 -0.81 0.34
C LEU A 97 -1.93 -0.11 0.86
N ALA A 98 -0.82 -0.30 0.16
CA ALA A 98 0.47 0.23 0.57
C ALA A 98 1.20 0.91 -0.59
N VAL A 99 2.03 1.90 -0.25
CA VAL A 99 3.05 2.45 -1.13
C VAL A 99 4.42 2.11 -0.56
N VAL A 100 5.29 1.55 -1.39
CA VAL A 100 6.64 1.13 -0.99
C VAL A 100 7.71 1.81 -1.84
N THR A 101 8.89 2.00 -1.23
CA THR A 101 10.09 2.45 -1.94
C THR A 101 10.74 1.31 -2.73
N ALA A 102 11.78 1.63 -3.49
CA ALA A 102 12.63 0.66 -4.17
C ALA A 102 13.29 -0.36 -3.22
N ASN A 103 13.46 -0.01 -1.94
CA ASN A 103 14.03 -0.86 -0.89
C ASN A 103 13.00 -1.78 -0.20
N TYR A 104 11.76 -1.84 -0.70
CA TYR A 104 10.65 -2.54 -0.04
C TYR A 104 10.25 -1.95 1.32
N GLU A 105 10.52 -0.67 1.54
CA GLU A 105 10.14 0.04 2.77
C GLU A 105 8.76 0.67 2.58
N PHE A 106 7.86 0.47 3.56
CA PHE A 106 6.54 1.09 3.55
C PHE A 106 6.64 2.59 3.85
N ILE A 107 6.20 3.42 2.90
CA ILE A 107 6.07 4.88 3.10
C ILE A 107 4.62 5.30 3.31
N TYR A 108 3.67 4.45 2.94
CA TYR A 108 2.25 4.65 3.18
C TYR A 108 1.53 3.31 3.36
N LEU A 109 0.56 3.28 4.29
CA LEU A 109 -0.32 2.14 4.54
C LEU A 109 -1.73 2.64 4.87
N ASP A 110 -2.74 2.09 4.21
CA ASP A 110 -4.17 2.24 4.56
C ASP A 110 -4.79 0.84 4.67
N VAL A 111 -5.42 0.55 5.82
CA VAL A 111 -5.91 -0.79 6.17
C VAL A 111 -7.35 -0.70 6.63
N GLY A 112 -8.18 -1.64 6.18
CA GLY A 112 -9.52 -1.86 6.76
C GLY A 112 -10.67 -1.56 5.82
N LYS A 113 -10.39 -1.22 4.55
CA LYS A 113 -11.45 -1.13 3.54
C LYS A 113 -12.06 -2.51 3.32
N ASN A 114 -13.34 -2.56 2.98
CA ASN A 114 -14.04 -3.83 2.80
C ASN A 114 -13.45 -4.62 1.61
N GLY A 115 -13.36 -5.94 1.75
CA GLY A 115 -12.76 -6.83 0.74
C GLY A 115 -13.57 -7.03 -0.52
N ARG A 116 -14.81 -6.52 -0.60
CA ARG A 116 -15.59 -6.55 -1.84
C ARG A 116 -15.02 -5.56 -2.87
N ASN A 117 -14.37 -4.49 -2.42
CA ASN A 117 -13.74 -3.52 -3.30
C ASN A 117 -12.49 -4.13 -3.97
N SER A 118 -12.27 -3.80 -5.25
CA SER A 118 -11.00 -4.08 -5.94
C SER A 118 -9.93 -3.07 -5.55
N ASP A 119 -8.66 -3.42 -5.74
CA ASP A 119 -7.53 -2.55 -5.41
C ASP A 119 -7.61 -1.20 -6.15
N GLY A 120 -7.97 -1.20 -7.43
CA GLY A 120 -8.24 0.02 -8.21
C GLY A 120 -9.43 0.85 -7.73
N GLY A 121 -10.41 0.27 -7.05
CA GLY A 121 -11.50 1.02 -6.40
C GLY A 121 -11.13 1.56 -5.02
N VAL A 122 -10.15 0.92 -4.35
CA VAL A 122 -9.66 1.32 -3.03
C VAL A 122 -8.70 2.50 -3.12
N ILE A 123 -7.92 2.64 -4.19
CA ILE A 123 -6.97 3.76 -4.35
C ILE A 123 -7.66 5.13 -4.22
N VAL A 124 -8.88 5.27 -4.74
CA VAL A 124 -9.68 6.51 -4.68
C VAL A 124 -10.06 6.89 -3.24
N GLN A 125 -10.06 5.91 -2.34
CA GLN A 125 -10.41 6.08 -0.93
C GLN A 125 -9.19 6.35 -0.04
N MET A 126 -7.98 6.41 -0.62
CA MET A 126 -6.75 6.69 0.11
C MET A 126 -6.63 8.17 0.44
N GLY A 127 -6.09 8.48 1.60
CA GLY A 127 -5.93 9.86 2.06
C GLY A 127 -5.05 10.71 1.14
N PHE A 128 -4.04 10.12 0.48
CA PHE A 128 -3.18 10.85 -0.44
C PHE A 128 -3.76 11.00 -1.85
N TYR A 129 -4.83 10.29 -2.21
CA TYR A 129 -5.35 10.28 -3.59
C TYR A 129 -5.87 11.66 -4.02
N GLN A 130 -6.56 12.38 -3.13
CA GLN A 130 -7.03 13.74 -3.43
C GLN A 130 -5.87 14.73 -3.64
N PRO A 131 -4.87 14.82 -2.74
CA PRO A 131 -3.67 15.61 -2.99
C PRO A 131 -2.91 15.22 -4.26
N PHE A 132 -2.89 13.93 -4.58
CA PHE A 132 -2.28 13.41 -5.80
C PHE A 132 -2.99 13.88 -7.06
N GLN A 133 -4.31 13.82 -7.11
CA GLN A 133 -5.10 14.29 -8.26
C GLN A 133 -5.04 15.81 -8.43
N ASN A 134 -4.96 16.56 -7.33
CA ASN A 134 -4.97 18.03 -7.36
C ASN A 134 -3.56 18.64 -7.47
N GLY A 135 -2.50 17.83 -7.58
CA GLY A 135 -1.12 18.31 -7.66
C GLY A 135 -0.58 18.92 -6.35
N THR A 136 -1.23 18.69 -5.22
CA THR A 136 -0.82 19.24 -3.91
C THR A 136 -0.02 18.25 -3.05
N LEU A 137 0.38 17.11 -3.64
CA LEU A 137 1.23 16.09 -3.00
C LEU A 137 2.69 16.53 -2.81
N GLY A 138 3.08 17.69 -3.37
CA GLY A 138 4.44 18.21 -3.28
C GLY A 138 5.43 17.49 -4.19
N LEU A 139 4.95 16.90 -5.29
CA LEU A 139 5.81 16.28 -6.31
C LEU A 139 6.69 17.34 -6.99
N PRO A 140 7.95 17.03 -7.32
CA PRO A 140 8.82 17.94 -8.08
C PRO A 140 8.22 18.22 -9.47
N PRO A 141 8.29 19.47 -9.95
CA PRO A 141 7.79 19.82 -11.27
C PRO A 141 8.62 19.13 -12.36
N PRO A 142 8.05 18.89 -13.56
CA PRO A 142 8.73 18.17 -14.64
C PRO A 142 10.11 18.74 -14.99
N GLU A 143 10.28 20.06 -14.94
CA GLU A 143 11.54 20.75 -15.23
C GLU A 143 12.71 20.36 -14.32
N GLU A 144 12.41 19.87 -13.11
CA GLU A 144 13.40 19.41 -12.13
C GLU A 144 13.63 17.89 -12.20
N ASN A 145 12.89 17.18 -13.06
CA ASN A 145 12.92 15.73 -13.16
C ASN A 145 13.80 15.24 -14.32
N VAL A 146 14.17 13.97 -14.27
CA VAL A 146 14.97 13.33 -15.34
C VAL A 146 14.20 13.40 -16.65
N ALA A 147 14.87 13.88 -17.70
CA ALA A 147 14.32 14.04 -19.06
C ALA A 147 13.09 14.96 -19.15
N VAL A 148 12.88 15.85 -18.18
CA VAL A 148 11.74 16.79 -18.16
C VAL A 148 10.39 16.04 -18.16
N LEU A 149 10.34 14.92 -17.43
CA LEU A 149 9.16 14.05 -17.37
C LEU A 149 8.41 14.17 -16.05
N ASN A 150 7.13 13.81 -16.08
CA ASN A 150 6.30 13.73 -14.89
C ASN A 150 6.84 12.70 -13.90
N PHE A 151 6.60 12.98 -12.62
CA PHE A 151 6.76 12.01 -11.56
C PHE A 151 5.63 10.97 -11.62
N VAL A 152 5.93 9.70 -11.44
CA VAL A 152 4.95 8.61 -11.58
C VAL A 152 5.01 7.63 -10.41
N PHE A 153 3.89 6.99 -10.12
CA PHE A 153 3.78 5.83 -9.25
C PHE A 153 3.54 4.60 -10.12
N VAL A 154 4.15 3.48 -9.76
CA VAL A 154 3.94 2.22 -10.46
C VAL A 154 2.95 1.36 -9.69
N ALA A 155 2.08 0.66 -10.37
CA ALA A 155 1.07 -0.19 -9.75
C ALA A 155 0.79 -1.43 -10.59
N ASP A 156 0.17 -2.44 -9.98
CA ASP A 156 -0.27 -3.63 -10.69
C ASP A 156 -1.42 -3.33 -11.67
N GLU A 157 -1.84 -4.36 -12.41
CA GLU A 157 -2.87 -4.25 -13.45
C GLU A 157 -4.26 -3.88 -12.90
N ALA A 158 -4.52 -4.12 -11.61
CA ALA A 158 -5.81 -3.85 -11.00
C ALA A 158 -6.07 -2.34 -10.84
N PHE A 159 -5.04 -1.49 -10.94
CA PHE A 159 -5.15 -0.03 -10.84
C PHE A 159 -5.35 0.61 -12.22
N ALA A 160 -6.17 1.66 -12.34
CA ALA A 160 -6.34 2.37 -13.61
C ALA A 160 -5.09 3.17 -13.99
N LEU A 161 -4.79 3.29 -15.30
CA LEU A 161 -3.76 4.23 -15.77
C LEU A 161 -4.21 5.67 -15.49
N GLY A 162 -3.27 6.51 -15.12
CA GLY A 162 -3.47 7.95 -14.93
C GLY A 162 -2.20 8.72 -15.23
N GLU A 163 -2.29 10.05 -15.24
CA GLU A 163 -1.17 10.95 -15.55
C GLU A 163 0.10 10.65 -14.72
N HIS A 164 -0.11 10.33 -13.44
CA HIS A 164 0.95 10.00 -12.50
C HIS A 164 0.90 8.54 -12.02
N LEU A 165 0.09 7.69 -12.65
CA LEU A 165 -0.08 6.28 -12.26
C LEU A 165 0.13 5.36 -13.46
N MET A 166 1.27 4.67 -13.46
CA MET A 166 1.67 3.77 -14.52
C MET A 166 1.42 2.32 -14.10
N ARG A 167 0.72 1.57 -14.95
CA ARG A 167 0.66 0.11 -14.84
C ARG A 167 1.98 -0.45 -15.28
N THR A 168 2.46 -1.46 -14.56
CA THR A 168 3.54 -2.30 -15.10
C THR A 168 3.09 -2.87 -16.45
N PRO A 169 3.83 -2.67 -17.55
CA PRO A 169 3.46 -3.24 -18.84
C PRO A 169 3.42 -4.77 -18.75
N GLU A 170 2.51 -5.40 -19.50
CA GLU A 170 2.60 -6.83 -19.77
C GLU A 170 4.01 -7.14 -20.30
N GLN A 171 4.56 -8.29 -19.90
CA GLN A 171 5.96 -8.73 -20.09
C GLN A 171 6.54 -8.64 -21.53
N ARG A 172 5.76 -8.22 -22.54
CA ARG A 172 6.09 -8.32 -23.96
C ARG A 172 6.70 -7.09 -24.63
N VAL A 173 6.64 -5.89 -24.06
CA VAL A 173 6.92 -4.65 -24.86
C VAL A 173 8.08 -3.77 -24.35
N PHE A 174 8.66 -4.00 -23.17
CA PHE A 174 9.80 -3.23 -22.67
C PHE A 174 11.05 -4.09 -22.42
N ASN A 175 12.23 -3.55 -22.76
CA ASN A 175 13.52 -4.24 -22.71
C ASN A 175 13.74 -4.99 -21.38
N TYR A 176 13.89 -6.31 -21.49
CA TYR A 176 14.00 -7.32 -20.43
C TYR A 176 15.11 -7.11 -19.37
N ARG A 177 15.92 -6.06 -19.46
CA ARG A 177 17.08 -5.85 -18.58
C ARG A 177 16.79 -5.04 -17.31
N GLN A 178 15.67 -4.31 -17.22
CA GLN A 178 15.42 -3.35 -16.13
C GLN A 178 14.51 -3.88 -15.01
N TRP A 179 13.56 -4.78 -15.29
CA TRP A 179 12.46 -5.09 -14.35
C TRP A 179 12.50 -6.46 -13.64
N LEU A 180 13.36 -7.39 -14.07
CA LEU A 180 13.37 -8.78 -13.55
C LEU A 180 13.79 -8.94 -12.08
N ARG A 181 14.20 -7.86 -11.42
CA ARG A 181 14.64 -7.94 -10.02
C ARG A 181 13.52 -7.64 -9.03
N MET A 182 12.35 -7.12 -9.46
CA MET A 182 11.33 -6.53 -8.58
C MET A 182 10.18 -7.53 -8.39
N PRO A 183 10.25 -8.47 -7.43
CA PRO A 183 9.12 -9.32 -7.11
C PRO A 183 8.00 -8.46 -6.53
N LEU A 184 6.95 -8.26 -7.32
CA LEU A 184 5.63 -7.87 -6.81
C LEU A 184 4.97 -9.15 -6.29
N ALA A 185 4.64 -9.14 -5.00
CA ALA A 185 4.06 -10.27 -4.25
C ALA A 185 2.54 -10.31 -4.32
#